data_AF-A0A1A9B212-F1
#
_entry.id   AF-A0A1A9B212-F1
#
_cell.length_a   1.000
_cell.length_b   1.000
_cell.length_c   1.000
_cell.angle_alpha   90.00
_cell.angle_beta   90.00
_cell.angle_gamma   90.00
#
_symmetry.space_group_name_H-M   'P 1'
#
loop_
_entity.id
_entity.type
_entity.pdbx_description
1 polymer ?
#
loop_
_entity_poly.entity_id
_entity_poly.type
_entity_poly.pdbx_seq_one_letter_code
_entity_poly.pdbx_strand_id
1 'polypeptide(L)' 'MGNRRTPEGMTRHTIYVSLAAAGALDDAVDRLHGDFSGMLPRHRILAELIAAAVAATPAVRQQLRAELLAALSDGSA' A
#
# COMPACT_ATOMS: atom_id res chain seq x y z
N MET A 1 26.69 -10.02 -11.09
CA MET A 1 25.32 -9.47 -10.94
C MET A 1 25.41 -8.27 -10.01
N GLY A 2 25.17 -7.07 -10.53
CA GLY A 2 25.38 -5.83 -9.79
C GLY A 2 24.45 -5.75 -8.58
N ASN A 3 25.02 -5.73 -7.39
CA ASN A 3 24.32 -5.40 -6.16
C ASN A 3 23.90 -3.92 -6.32
N ARG A 4 22.66 -3.66 -6.75
CA ARG A 4 22.06 -2.32 -6.71
C ARG A 4 22.03 -1.95 -5.23
N ARG A 5 23.05 -1.20 -4.79
CA ARG A 5 23.15 -0.70 -3.42
C ARG A 5 21.84 0.01 -3.13
N THR A 6 21.14 -0.46 -2.10
CA THR A 6 20.02 0.28 -1.52
C THR A 6 20.53 1.70 -1.23
N PRO A 7 19.84 2.76 -1.70
CA PRO A 7 20.25 4.12 -1.40
C PRO A 7 20.36 4.31 0.12
N GLU A 8 21.30 5.15 0.54
CA GLU A 8 21.51 5.45 1.96
C GLU A 8 20.21 5.90 2.62
N GLY A 9 19.90 5.34 3.79
CA GLY A 9 18.65 5.62 4.51
C GLY A 9 17.39 4.91 3.99
N MET A 10 17.49 4.06 2.96
CA MET A 10 16.34 3.28 2.45
C MET A 10 16.41 1.82 2.90
N THR A 11 15.24 1.21 3.14
CA THR A 11 15.10 -0.23 3.41
C THR A 11 14.09 -0.84 2.45
N ARG A 12 14.43 -2.00 1.86
CA ARG A 12 13.51 -2.75 0.99
C ARG A 12 12.75 -3.78 1.81
N HIS A 13 11.42 -3.67 1.83
CA HIS A 13 10.52 -4.70 2.33
C HIS A 13 9.81 -5.39 1.17
N THR A 14 9.71 -6.72 1.20
CA THR A 14 8.99 -7.51 0.19
C THR A 14 7.84 -8.24 0.88
N ILE A 15 6.61 -7.99 0.46
CA ILE A 15 5.39 -8.58 1.01
C ILE A 15 4.52 -9.03 -0.17
N TYR A 16 3.90 -10.20 -0.07
CA TYR A 16 2.94 -10.66 -1.06
C TYR A 16 1.58 -9.98 -0.82
N VAL A 17 1.00 -9.45 -1.90
CA VAL A 17 -0.33 -8.85 -1.93
C VAL A 17 -1.12 -9.39 -3.12
N SER A 18 -2.43 -9.14 -3.17
CA SER A 18 -3.22 -9.50 -4.34
C SER A 18 -2.77 -8.70 -5.56
N LEU A 19 -2.91 -9.29 -6.76
CA LEU A 19 -2.58 -8.62 -8.02
C LEU A 19 -3.34 -7.29 -8.19
N ALA A 20 -4.62 -7.27 -7.79
CA ALA A 20 -5.44 -6.07 -7.83
C ALA A 20 -4.91 -4.96 -6.90
N ALA A 21 -4.47 -5.31 -5.68
CA ALA A 21 -3.91 -4.32 -4.75
C ALA A 21 -2.56 -3.79 -5.25
N ALA A 22 -1.71 -4.65 -5.82
CA ALA A 22 -0.46 -4.22 -6.43
C ALA A 22 -0.70 -3.23 -7.59
N GLY A 23 -1.61 -3.57 -8.51
CA GLY A 23 -1.97 -2.70 -9.62
C GLY A 23 -2.53 -1.35 -9.17
N ALA A 24 -3.44 -1.35 -8.19
CA ALA A 24 -4.02 -0.11 -7.66
C ALA A 24 -2.96 0.80 -7.01
N LEU A 25 -1.96 0.22 -6.33
CA LEU A 25 -0.87 0.98 -5.74
C LEU A 25 0.06 1.58 -6.80
N ASP A 26 0.41 0.81 -7.83
CA ASP A 26 1.24 1.29 -8.94
C ASP A 26 0.54 2.43 -9.70
N ASP A 27 -0.75 2.25 -10.03
CA ASP A 27 -1.56 3.27 -10.69
C ASP A 27 -1.66 4.57 -9.87
N ALA A 28 -1.81 4.45 -8.54
CA ALA A 28 -1.84 5.60 -7.65
C ALA A 28 -0.50 6.36 -7.62
N VAL A 29 0.62 5.63 -7.59
CA VAL A 29 1.96 6.22 -7.66
C VAL A 29 2.18 6.90 -9.02
N ASP A 30 1.81 6.27 -10.12
CA ASP A 30 1.95 6.81 -11.47
C ASP A 30 1.12 8.07 -11.68
N ARG A 31 -0.14 8.07 -11.22
CA ARG A 31 -1.00 9.25 -11.28
C ARG A 31 -0.40 10.42 -10.52
N LEU A 32 -0.01 10.23 -9.26
CA LEU A 32 0.60 11.29 -8.47
C LEU A 32 1.92 11.77 -9.07
N HIS A 33 2.75 10.85 -9.59
CA HIS A 33 3.98 11.23 -10.26
C HIS A 33 3.70 12.11 -11.49
N GLY A 34 2.67 11.78 -12.27
CA GLY A 34 2.17 12.58 -13.38
C GLY A 34 1.61 13.94 -12.96
N ASP A 35 0.79 13.99 -11.90
CA ASP A 35 0.19 15.22 -11.36
C ASP A 35 1.27 16.23 -10.94
N PHE A 36 2.40 15.75 -10.42
CA PHE A 36 3.57 16.56 -10.07
C PHE A 36 4.59 16.69 -11.21
N SER A 37 4.21 16.39 -12.46
CA SER A 37 5.06 16.49 -13.66
C SER A 37 6.42 15.79 -13.50
N GLY A 38 6.46 14.69 -12.75
CA GLY A 38 7.67 13.92 -12.47
C GLY A 38 8.62 14.52 -11.43
N MET A 39 8.30 15.67 -10.82
CA MET A 39 9.18 16.36 -9.87
C MET A 39 9.38 15.59 -8.56
N LEU A 40 8.38 14.83 -8.13
CA LEU A 40 8.49 14.00 -6.93
C LEU A 40 8.91 12.57 -7.30
N PRO A 41 9.99 12.02 -6.72
CA PRO A 41 10.41 10.68 -7.04
C PRO A 41 9.40 9.64 -6.52
N ARG A 42 9.19 8.55 -7.28
CA ARG A 42 8.20 7.50 -6.97
C ARG A 42 8.32 6.94 -5.55
N HIS A 43 9.54 6.74 -5.05
CA HIS A 43 9.75 6.22 -3.70
C HIS A 43 9.25 7.18 -2.60
N ARG A 44 9.31 8.51 -2.84
CA ARG A 44 8.79 9.52 -1.91
C ARG A 44 7.27 9.50 -1.90
N ILE A 45 6.64 9.43 -3.07
CA ILE A 45 5.18 9.27 -3.21
C ILE A 45 4.72 7.99 -2.50
N LEU A 46 5.41 6.87 -2.74
CA LEU A 46 5.11 5.59 -2.10
C LEU A 46 5.23 5.68 -0.57
N ALA A 47 6.25 6.37 -0.05
CA ALA A 47 6.40 6.57 1.39
C ALA A 47 5.21 7.35 2.00
N GLU A 48 4.72 8.39 1.33
CA GLU A 48 3.55 9.16 1.79
C GLU A 48 2.26 8.32 1.73
N LEU A 49 2.06 7.54 0.67
CA LEU A 49 0.91 6.63 0.55
C LEU A 49 0.92 5.56 1.66
N ILE A 50 2.09 4.97 1.95
CA ILE A 50 2.23 4.01 3.05
C ILE A 50 1.96 4.69 4.40
N ALA A 51 2.48 5.90 4.63
CA ALA A 51 2.23 6.63 5.87
C ALA A 51 0.73 6.92 6.07
N ALA A 52 0.04 7.35 5.01
CA ALA A 52 -1.41 7.56 5.04
C ALA A 52 -2.18 6.26 5.30
N ALA A 53 -1.80 5.16 4.67
CA ALA A 53 -2.40 3.84 4.90
C ALA A 53 -2.20 3.37 6.36
N VAL A 54 -1.01 3.57 6.92
CA VAL A 54 -0.72 3.25 8.33
C VAL A 54 -1.57 4.10 9.26
N ALA A 55 -1.74 5.40 8.99
CA ALA A 55 -2.63 6.25 9.77
C ALA A 55 -4.11 5.79 9.72
N ALA A 56 -4.53 5.17 8.61
CA ALA A 56 -5.87 4.60 8.45
C ALA A 56 -6.07 3.23 9.16
N THR A 57 -5.04 2.65 9.76
CA THR A 57 -5.10 1.32 10.43
C THR A 57 -6.29 1.16 11.38
N PRO A 58 -6.66 2.14 12.23
CA PRO A 58 -7.82 1.99 13.12
C PRO A 58 -9.14 1.76 12.36
N ALA A 59 -9.34 2.45 11.24
CA ALA A 59 -10.53 2.30 10.41
C ALA A 59 -10.53 0.93 9.70
N VAL A 60 -9.39 0.54 9.11
CA VAL A 60 -9.22 -0.77 8.46
C VAL A 60 -9.50 -1.91 9.45
N ARG A 61 -9.00 -1.80 10.68
CA ARG A 61 -9.28 -2.78 11.73
C ARG A 61 -10.77 -2.92 12.03
N GLN A 62 -11.51 -1.81 12.10
CA GLN A 62 -12.96 -1.87 12.34
C GLN A 62 -13.69 -2.53 11.17
N GLN A 63 -13.29 -2.21 9.93
CA GLN A 63 -13.85 -2.81 8.74
C GLN A 63 -13.60 -4.33 8.73
N LEU A 64 -12.37 -4.78 8.91
CA LEU A 64 -12.04 -6.21 8.95
C LEU A 64 -12.77 -6.94 10.08
N ARG A 65 -12.94 -6.29 11.25
CA ARG A 65 -13.74 -6.85 12.34
C ARG A 65 -15.21 -7.04 11.93
N ALA A 66 -15.80 -6.06 11.24
CA ALA A 66 -17.17 -6.14 10.75
C ALA A 66 -17.33 -7.25 9.69
N GLU A 67 -16.39 -7.36 8.75
CA GLU A 67 -16.36 -8.41 7.73
C GLU A 67 -16.28 -9.81 8.34
N LEU A 68 -15.43 -10.00 9.36
CA LEU A 68 -15.33 -11.27 10.07
C LEU A 68 -16.63 -11.63 10.81
N LEU A 69 -17.29 -10.65 11.44
CA LEU A 69 -18.55 -10.89 12.13
C LEU A 69 -19.68 -11.25 11.15
N ALA A 70 -19.72 -10.63 9.98
CA ALA A 70 -20.67 -10.97 8.92
C ALA A 70 -20.46 -12.40 8.43
N ALA A 71 -19.21 -12.78 8.11
CA ALA A 71 -18.88 -14.12 7.65
C ALA A 71 -19.27 -15.23 8.66
N LEU A 72 -19.15 -14.96 9.97
CA LEU A 72 -19.58 -15.90 11.02
C LEU A 72 -21.11 -16.03 11.10
N SER A 73 -21.84 -14.94 10.84
CA SER A 73 -23.30 -14.92 10.88
C SER A 73 -23.91 -15.64 9.67
N ASP A 74 -23.31 -15.46 8.49
CA ASP A 74 -23.76 -16.10 7.24
C ASP A 74 -23.44 -17.59 7.18
N GLY A 75 -22.37 -18.04 7.83
CA GLY A 75 -21.99 -19.45 7.93
C GLY A 75 -22.73 -20.25 9.02
N SER A 76 -23.59 -19.59 9.80
CA SER A 76 -24.37 -20.20 10.89
C SER A 76 -25.84 -20.46 10.52
N ALA A 77 -26.20 -20.34 9.23
CA ALA A 77 -27.54 -20.54 8.68
C ALA A 77 -27.65 -21.84 7.87
#